data_AF-A0A3S1GUD5-F1
#
_entry.id   AF-A0A3S1GUD5-F1
#
_cell.length_a   1.000
_cell.length_b   1.000
_cell.length_c   1.000
_cell.angle_alpha   90.00
_cell.angle_beta   90.00
_cell.angle_gamma   90.00
#
_symmetry.space_group_name_H-M   'P 1'
#
loop_
_entity.id
_entity.type
_entity.pdbx_description
1 polymer ?
#
loop_
_entity_poly.entity_id
_entity_poly.type
_entity_poly.pdbx_seq_one_letter_code
_entity_poly.pdbx_strand_id
1 'polypeptide(L)'
;MKLLKRLGLAASLTLATTAGVATVVDHAEAQDKKLKVYLSLSYSGNSWQSEAANIVKALAQTPPYDKTVELKEVISGTDPQAQISAYESMIQDGADGIISFPISSTALNRTIHRGCQKGVLFFMYDATVTEPCAYNVSYITAGFGENTAQALVNILGGKGNIFLSRGVPGNSVDKRHTDGAMHIFSQYPGIKVVAEYYSYWDDRTTQQETAKALAAHPDVDGIWAQAGEYG
;
A
#
# COMPACT_ATOMS: atom_id res chain seq x y z
N MET A 1 -53.02 44.29 -86.72
CA MET A 1 -52.87 42.84 -86.97
C MET A 1 -52.21 42.23 -85.72
N LYS A 2 -52.74 41.11 -85.18
CA LYS A 2 -52.36 40.40 -83.92
C LYS A 2 -52.92 41.07 -82.64
N LEU A 3 -54.00 40.64 -81.99
CA LEU A 3 -54.60 39.32 -81.66
C LEU A 3 -53.86 38.53 -80.55
N LEU A 4 -54.65 38.13 -79.53
CA LEU A 4 -54.53 37.01 -78.56
C LEU A 4 -53.75 37.28 -77.26
N LYS A 5 -54.39 37.29 -76.07
CA LYS A 5 -55.08 36.24 -75.26
C LYS A 5 -54.14 35.29 -74.48
N ARG A 6 -54.26 35.42 -73.15
CA ARG A 6 -54.51 34.39 -72.09
C ARG A 6 -53.37 33.86 -71.20
N LEU A 7 -53.62 34.09 -69.90
CA LEU A 7 -53.53 33.23 -68.69
C LEU A 7 -52.23 32.51 -68.32
N GLY A 8 -51.86 32.67 -67.05
CA GLY A 8 -51.03 31.73 -66.29
C GLY A 8 -50.74 32.23 -64.88
N LEU A 9 -51.53 31.79 -63.91
CA LEU A 9 -51.38 32.03 -62.47
C LEU A 9 -50.21 31.19 -61.93
N ALA A 10 -49.28 31.78 -61.16
CA ALA A 10 -48.36 31.02 -60.31
C ALA A 10 -47.97 31.87 -59.08
N ALA A 11 -48.46 31.44 -57.92
CA ALA A 11 -48.17 31.99 -56.60
C ALA A 11 -46.70 31.77 -56.21
N SER A 12 -46.04 32.82 -55.72
CA SER A 12 -44.68 32.73 -55.17
C SER A 12 -44.74 32.90 -53.65
N LEU A 13 -44.35 31.85 -52.94
CA LEU A 13 -44.25 31.77 -51.48
C LEU A 13 -43.05 32.61 -50.99
N THR A 14 -43.28 33.53 -50.06
CA THR A 14 -42.24 34.32 -49.37
C THR A 14 -41.52 33.45 -48.32
N LEU A 15 -40.23 33.20 -48.50
CA LEU A 15 -39.36 32.59 -47.48
C LEU A 15 -39.04 33.63 -46.38
N ALA A 16 -39.42 33.32 -45.15
CA ALA A 16 -38.96 34.02 -43.95
C ALA A 16 -37.57 33.50 -43.54
N THR A 17 -36.61 34.42 -43.43
CA THR A 17 -35.26 34.17 -42.90
C THR A 17 -35.31 33.97 -41.38
N THR A 18 -34.98 32.77 -40.91
CA THR A 18 -34.67 32.53 -39.49
C THR A 18 -33.15 32.54 -39.32
N ALA A 19 -32.64 33.52 -38.57
CA ALA A 19 -31.25 33.61 -38.19
C ALA A 19 -30.93 32.52 -37.15
N GLY A 20 -30.00 31.63 -37.49
CA GLY A 20 -29.51 30.58 -36.59
C GLY A 20 -28.64 31.16 -35.49
N VAL A 21 -29.04 30.94 -34.23
CA VAL A 21 -28.14 31.01 -33.09
C VAL A 21 -27.59 29.60 -32.88
N ALA A 22 -26.43 29.30 -33.47
CA ALA A 22 -25.69 28.11 -33.13
C ALA A 22 -25.02 28.35 -31.78
N THR A 23 -25.57 27.77 -30.72
CA THR A 23 -24.88 27.66 -29.43
C THR A 23 -23.67 26.75 -29.63
N VAL A 24 -22.49 27.36 -29.68
CA VAL A 24 -21.22 26.64 -29.60
C VAL A 24 -21.14 26.12 -28.16
N VAL A 25 -21.46 24.84 -27.97
CA VAL A 25 -21.20 24.16 -26.71
C VAL A 25 -19.71 23.91 -26.69
N ASP A 26 -18.99 24.73 -25.93
CA ASP A 26 -17.56 24.56 -25.67
C ASP A 26 -17.39 23.24 -24.91
N HIS A 27 -17.19 22.14 -25.65
CA HIS A 27 -16.62 20.93 -25.09
C HIS A 27 -15.15 21.23 -24.88
N ALA A 28 -14.84 21.82 -23.73
CA ALA A 28 -13.50 21.70 -23.17
C ALA A 28 -13.24 20.19 -23.08
N GLU A 29 -12.43 19.66 -24.00
CA GLU A 29 -11.81 18.35 -23.84
C GLU A 29 -11.10 18.41 -22.49
N ALA A 30 -11.68 17.77 -21.47
CA ALA A 30 -10.98 17.46 -20.25
C ALA A 30 -9.78 16.63 -20.70
N GLN A 31 -8.62 17.26 -20.76
CA GLN A 31 -7.36 16.60 -21.04
C GLN A 31 -7.29 15.43 -20.05
N ASP A 32 -7.28 14.18 -20.56
CA ASP A 32 -7.22 12.93 -19.78
C ASP A 32 -5.94 12.94 -18.94
N LYS A 33 -5.93 13.70 -17.85
CA LYS A 33 -4.81 13.83 -16.95
C LYS A 33 -4.73 12.54 -16.17
N LYS A 34 -3.62 11.82 -16.34
CA LYS A 34 -3.31 10.65 -15.52
C LYS A 34 -3.32 11.01 -14.04
N LEU A 35 -3.93 10.14 -13.23
CA LEU A 35 -3.81 10.18 -11.79
C LEU A 35 -2.36 9.93 -11.41
N LYS A 36 -1.76 10.87 -10.70
CA LYS A 36 -0.41 10.74 -10.15
C LYS A 36 -0.48 9.91 -8.88
N VAL A 37 -0.08 8.64 -8.97
CA VAL A 37 -0.11 7.69 -7.86
C VAL A 37 1.31 7.35 -7.44
N TYR A 38 1.57 7.39 -6.14
CA TYR A 38 2.84 6.94 -5.58
C TYR A 38 2.71 5.56 -4.94
N LEU A 39 3.66 4.67 -5.23
CA LEU A 39 3.94 3.48 -4.45
C LEU A 39 5.06 3.82 -3.45
N SER A 40 4.70 3.97 -2.17
CA SER A 40 5.63 4.35 -1.11
C SER A 40 5.95 3.17 -0.20
N LEU A 41 7.19 2.70 -0.24
CA LEU A 41 7.66 1.52 0.49
C LEU A 41 8.59 1.92 1.62
N SER A 42 8.39 1.40 2.83
CA SER A 42 9.34 1.58 3.93
C SER A 42 10.48 0.57 3.92
N TYR A 43 10.41 -0.51 3.16
CA TYR A 43 11.50 -1.46 3.01
C TYR A 43 11.31 -2.24 1.72
N SER A 44 12.39 -2.54 0.99
CA SER A 44 12.35 -3.31 -0.25
C SER A 44 13.42 -4.40 -0.29
N GLY A 45 14.07 -4.69 0.84
CA GLY A 45 15.20 -5.62 0.88
C GLY A 45 14.81 -7.10 0.97
N ASN A 46 13.51 -7.42 1.08
CA ASN A 46 13.02 -8.79 1.06
C ASN A 46 12.21 -9.11 -0.20
N SER A 47 12.07 -10.41 -0.47
CA SER A 47 11.37 -10.92 -1.65
C SER A 47 9.89 -10.55 -1.66
N TRP A 48 9.24 -10.54 -0.51
CA TRP A 48 7.81 -10.21 -0.39
C TRP A 48 7.51 -8.77 -0.82
N GLN A 49 8.28 -7.78 -0.36
CA GLN A 49 8.12 -6.39 -0.78
C GLN A 49 8.42 -6.20 -2.27
N SER A 50 9.43 -6.92 -2.78
CA SER A 50 9.77 -6.90 -4.20
C SER A 50 8.62 -7.46 -5.05
N GLU A 51 8.02 -8.56 -4.64
CA GLU A 51 6.85 -9.15 -5.29
C GLU A 51 5.65 -8.21 -5.26
N ALA A 52 5.31 -7.67 -4.09
CA ALA A 52 4.19 -6.73 -3.93
C ALA A 52 4.36 -5.50 -4.84
N ALA A 53 5.56 -4.91 -4.87
CA ALA A 53 5.86 -3.78 -5.73
C ALA A 53 5.74 -4.15 -7.22
N ASN A 54 6.22 -5.32 -7.62
CA ASN A 54 6.14 -5.79 -9.00
C ASN A 54 4.70 -6.03 -9.45
N ILE A 55 3.83 -6.56 -8.57
CA ILE A 55 2.40 -6.73 -8.87
C ILE A 55 1.72 -5.38 -9.11
N VAL A 56 1.97 -4.38 -8.26
CA VAL A 56 1.41 -3.03 -8.43
C VAL A 56 1.92 -2.39 -9.73
N LYS A 57 3.22 -2.49 -10.01
CA LYS A 57 3.84 -1.96 -11.23
C LYS A 57 3.28 -2.64 -12.49
N ALA A 58 3.13 -3.97 -12.46
CA ALA A 58 2.54 -4.72 -13.56
C ALA A 58 1.09 -4.30 -13.81
N LEU A 59 0.27 -4.19 -12.77
CA LEU A 59 -1.13 -3.77 -12.89
C LEU A 59 -1.24 -2.36 -13.51
N ALA A 60 -0.40 -1.43 -13.08
CA ALA A 60 -0.38 -0.06 -13.61
C ALA A 60 -0.02 0.01 -15.11
N GLN A 61 0.58 -1.04 -15.67
CA GLN A 61 0.90 -1.15 -17.11
C GLN A 61 -0.21 -1.84 -17.92
N THR A 62 -1.32 -2.24 -17.30
CA THR A 62 -2.45 -2.89 -17.98
C THR A 62 -3.64 -1.94 -18.17
N PRO A 63 -4.46 -2.10 -19.23
CA PRO A 63 -5.68 -1.32 -19.39
C PRO A 63 -6.70 -1.51 -18.26
N PRO A 64 -7.39 -0.44 -17.80
CA PRO A 64 -7.28 0.95 -18.28
C PRO A 64 -6.16 1.77 -17.62
N TYR A 65 -5.43 1.20 -16.65
CA TYR A 65 -4.47 1.92 -15.79
C TYR A 65 -3.26 2.46 -16.56
N ASP A 66 -2.83 1.78 -17.62
CA ASP A 66 -1.77 2.21 -18.52
C ASP A 66 -2.01 3.63 -19.10
N LYS A 67 -3.28 4.01 -19.24
CA LYS A 67 -3.73 5.31 -19.76
C LYS A 67 -4.18 6.27 -18.67
N THR A 68 -4.63 5.78 -17.52
CA THR A 68 -5.24 6.62 -16.47
C THR A 68 -4.33 6.87 -15.27
N VAL A 69 -3.21 6.15 -15.12
CA VAL A 69 -2.30 6.26 -13.96
C VAL A 69 -0.88 6.57 -14.40
N GLU A 70 -0.25 7.51 -13.70
CA GLU A 70 1.20 7.72 -13.66
C GLU A 70 1.69 7.21 -12.30
N LEU A 71 2.31 6.03 -12.29
CA LEU A 71 2.84 5.41 -11.07
C LEU A 71 4.30 5.80 -10.85
N LYS A 72 4.63 6.26 -9.64
CA LYS A 72 6.01 6.53 -9.20
C LYS A 72 6.34 5.73 -7.94
N GLU A 73 7.49 5.07 -7.92
CA GLU A 73 7.96 4.30 -6.76
C GLU A 73 8.91 5.16 -5.91
N VAL A 74 8.74 5.10 -4.59
CA VAL A 74 9.63 5.75 -3.61
C VAL A 74 9.89 4.77 -2.47
N ILE A 75 11.16 4.48 -2.21
CA ILE A 75 11.61 3.59 -1.12
C ILE A 75 12.31 4.44 -0.07
N SER A 76 11.78 4.44 1.16
CA SER A 76 12.27 5.30 2.26
C SER A 76 13.17 4.59 3.28
N GLY A 77 13.21 3.25 3.26
CA GLY A 77 13.93 2.47 4.26
C GLY A 77 13.24 2.47 5.64
N THR A 78 13.84 1.76 6.60
CA THR A 78 13.21 1.41 7.88
C THR A 78 13.19 2.56 8.90
N ASP A 79 13.39 3.80 8.45
CA ASP A 79 13.37 5.00 9.27
C ASP A 79 12.04 5.77 9.12
N PRO A 80 11.28 5.98 10.21
CA PRO A 80 10.03 6.74 10.15
C PRO A 80 10.17 8.18 9.66
N GLN A 81 11.27 8.88 9.95
CA GLN A 81 11.45 10.27 9.53
C GLN A 81 11.71 10.39 8.03
N ALA A 82 12.44 9.43 7.46
CA ALA A 82 12.62 9.30 6.02
C ALA A 82 11.28 9.12 5.30
N GLN A 83 10.41 8.21 5.79
CA GLN A 83 9.10 8.00 5.19
C GLN A 83 8.16 9.20 5.36
N ILE A 84 8.23 9.91 6.49
CA ILE A 84 7.53 11.18 6.68
C ILE A 84 7.96 12.19 5.61
N SER A 85 9.27 12.41 5.44
CA SER A 85 9.82 13.36 4.47
C SER A 85 9.44 12.99 3.03
N ALA A 86 9.40 11.69 2.73
CA ALA A 86 8.94 11.17 1.45
C ALA A 86 7.47 11.52 1.20
N TYR A 87 6.56 11.25 2.16
CA TYR A 87 5.16 11.65 2.04
C TYR A 87 4.99 13.15 1.86
N GLU A 88 5.74 13.98 2.58
CA GLU A 88 5.69 15.44 2.41
C GLU A 88 6.05 15.84 0.97
N SER A 89 7.07 15.21 0.40
CA SER A 89 7.52 15.44 -0.97
C SER A 89 6.47 15.00 -1.99
N MET A 90 5.85 13.83 -1.81
CA MET A 90 4.76 13.34 -2.68
C MET A 90 3.55 14.26 -2.64
N ILE A 91 3.15 14.72 -1.45
CA ILE A 91 2.05 15.67 -1.27
C ILE A 91 2.38 17.00 -1.98
N GLN A 92 3.62 17.49 -1.88
CA GLN A 92 4.05 18.71 -2.55
C GLN A 92 4.12 18.55 -4.09
N ASP A 93 4.47 17.37 -4.59
CA ASP A 93 4.43 17.05 -6.03
C ASP A 93 2.99 16.89 -6.56
N GLY A 94 1.96 17.01 -5.71
CA GLY A 94 0.56 16.92 -6.12
C GLY A 94 0.15 15.49 -6.44
N ALA A 95 0.54 14.53 -5.60
CA ALA A 95 0.01 13.17 -5.64
C ALA A 95 -1.52 13.19 -5.53
N ASP A 96 -2.21 12.46 -6.42
CA ASP A 96 -3.64 12.19 -6.29
C ASP A 96 -3.89 11.04 -5.31
N GLY A 97 -2.95 10.08 -5.25
CA GLY A 97 -3.00 8.97 -4.31
C GLY A 97 -1.63 8.43 -3.92
N ILE A 98 -1.55 7.86 -2.73
CA ILE A 98 -0.36 7.20 -2.18
C ILE A 98 -0.78 5.80 -1.71
N ILE A 99 -0.31 4.77 -2.41
CA ILE A 99 -0.36 3.38 -1.98
C ILE A 99 0.91 3.13 -1.17
N SER A 100 0.78 2.73 0.09
CA SER A 100 1.95 2.63 0.96
C SER A 100 1.98 1.41 1.85
N PHE A 101 3.18 0.89 2.06
CA PHE A 101 3.49 0.08 3.21
C PHE A 101 4.02 1.00 4.33
N PRO A 102 3.21 1.30 5.36
CA PRO A 102 3.61 2.20 6.43
C PRO A 102 4.60 1.53 7.40
N ILE A 103 5.69 2.22 7.73
CA ILE A 103 6.68 1.72 8.70
C ILE A 103 6.16 1.73 10.14
N SER A 104 5.17 2.58 10.44
CA SER A 104 4.64 2.78 11.79
C SER A 104 3.16 3.12 11.76
N SER A 105 2.41 2.56 12.70
CA SER A 105 0.96 2.78 12.80
C SER A 105 0.54 4.17 13.31
N THR A 106 1.46 4.93 13.90
CA THR A 106 1.13 6.23 14.53
C THR A 106 2.07 7.35 14.13
N ALA A 107 3.36 7.06 13.86
CA ALA A 107 4.33 8.11 13.55
C ALA A 107 3.99 8.89 12.27
N LEU A 108 3.30 8.26 11.32
CA LEU A 108 2.94 8.83 10.03
C LEU A 108 1.65 9.68 10.06
N ASN A 109 0.83 9.55 11.11
CA ASN A 109 -0.54 10.08 11.13
C ASN A 109 -0.62 11.57 10.85
N ARG A 110 0.27 12.38 11.43
CA ARG A 110 0.26 13.84 11.22
C ARG A 110 0.44 14.20 9.74
N THR A 111 1.35 13.51 9.05
CA THR A 111 1.64 13.76 7.63
C THR A 111 0.54 13.25 6.74
N ILE A 112 -0.01 12.07 7.05
CA ILE A 112 -1.19 11.51 6.37
C ILE A 112 -2.38 12.47 6.48
N HIS A 113 -2.70 12.92 7.69
CA HIS A 113 -3.79 13.87 7.95
C HIS A 113 -3.63 15.14 7.10
N ARG A 114 -2.42 15.71 7.06
CA ARG A 114 -2.13 16.91 6.27
C ARG A 114 -2.24 16.67 4.76
N GLY A 115 -1.91 15.47 4.29
CA GLY A 115 -2.10 15.07 2.88
C GLY A 115 -3.57 14.90 2.52
N CYS A 116 -4.35 14.25 3.39
CA CYS A 116 -5.80 14.11 3.23
C CYS A 116 -6.51 15.48 3.15
N GLN A 117 -6.11 16.44 3.99
CA GLN A 117 -6.62 17.83 3.93
C GLN A 117 -6.34 18.52 2.59
N LYS A 118 -5.34 18.06 1.83
CA LYS A 118 -4.99 18.54 0.49
C LYS A 118 -5.61 17.70 -0.63
N GLY A 119 -6.46 16.73 -0.30
CA GLY A 119 -7.15 15.87 -1.26
C GLY A 119 -6.38 14.62 -1.69
N VAL A 120 -5.22 14.34 -1.08
CA VAL A 120 -4.45 13.11 -1.38
C VAL A 120 -5.12 11.92 -0.72
N LEU A 121 -5.38 10.86 -1.50
CA LEU A 121 -5.90 9.60 -0.95
C LEU A 121 -4.75 8.71 -0.45
N PHE A 122 -4.87 8.18 0.76
CA PHE A 122 -3.88 7.27 1.35
C PHE A 122 -4.45 5.85 1.44
N PHE A 123 -3.82 4.90 0.75
CA PHE A 123 -4.16 3.47 0.82
C PHE A 123 -3.00 2.73 1.46
N MET A 124 -3.16 2.28 2.71
CA MET A 124 -2.16 1.48 3.38
C MET A 124 -2.37 0.02 2.99
N TYR A 125 -1.35 -0.65 2.48
CA TYR A 125 -1.43 -2.08 2.22
C TYR A 125 -0.65 -2.85 3.28
N ASP A 126 -1.21 -4.00 3.66
CA ASP A 126 -0.67 -4.94 4.64
C ASP A 126 -0.51 -4.36 6.07
N ALA A 127 0.48 -3.51 6.28
CA ALA A 127 0.60 -2.74 7.51
C ALA A 127 -0.42 -1.60 7.56
N THR A 128 -0.84 -1.23 8.77
CA THR A 128 -1.93 -0.30 9.01
C THR A 128 -1.50 0.90 9.84
N VAL A 129 -2.20 2.01 9.61
CA VAL A 129 -2.10 3.25 10.39
C VAL A 129 -3.40 3.52 11.15
N THR A 130 -3.33 4.42 12.12
CA THR A 130 -4.46 4.79 12.98
C THR A 130 -5.13 6.10 12.57
N GLU A 131 -4.56 6.83 11.60
CA GLU A 131 -5.19 8.05 11.06
C GLU A 131 -6.49 7.71 10.31
N PRO A 132 -7.66 8.24 10.72
CA PRO A 132 -8.95 7.83 10.17
C PRO A 132 -9.18 8.11 8.68
N CYS A 133 -8.46 9.08 8.09
CA CYS A 133 -8.60 9.39 6.67
C CYS A 133 -7.88 8.40 5.75
N ALA A 134 -7.03 7.52 6.29
CA ALA A 134 -6.35 6.50 5.50
C ALA A 134 -7.23 5.25 5.34
N TYR A 135 -7.20 4.67 4.15
CA TYR A 135 -7.83 3.40 3.84
C TYR A 135 -6.83 2.27 4.12
N ASN A 136 -7.06 1.51 5.20
CA ASN A 136 -6.27 0.33 5.50
C ASN A 136 -6.80 -0.87 4.69
N VAL A 137 -5.97 -1.41 3.81
CA VAL A 137 -6.20 -2.63 3.03
C VAL A 137 -5.21 -3.70 3.49
N SER A 138 -5.60 -4.44 4.53
CA SER A 138 -4.77 -5.49 5.13
C SER A 138 -5.49 -6.84 5.02
N TYR A 139 -4.72 -7.93 5.04
CA TYR A 139 -5.31 -9.27 5.18
C TYR A 139 -5.71 -9.52 6.64
N ILE A 140 -6.47 -10.58 6.89
CA ILE A 140 -6.75 -11.02 8.26
C ILE A 140 -5.45 -11.59 8.84
N THR A 141 -4.67 -10.71 9.47
CA THR A 141 -3.39 -11.06 10.11
C THR A 141 -3.57 -11.95 11.34
N ALA A 142 -4.78 -11.99 11.91
CA ALA A 142 -5.13 -12.89 12.99
C ALA A 142 -4.98 -14.36 12.54
N GLY A 143 -4.15 -15.11 13.26
CA GLY A 143 -3.89 -16.52 12.97
C GLY A 143 -2.45 -16.80 12.55
N PHE A 144 -1.73 -15.86 11.93
CA PHE A 144 -0.33 -16.16 11.54
C PHE A 144 0.54 -16.45 12.76
N GLY A 145 0.55 -15.52 13.72
CA GLY A 145 1.35 -15.65 14.94
C GLY A 145 0.93 -16.87 15.76
N GLU A 146 -0.38 -17.05 15.92
CA GLU A 146 -0.94 -18.18 16.65
C GLU A 146 -0.60 -19.53 15.99
N ASN A 147 -0.84 -19.68 14.69
CA ASN A 147 -0.66 -20.94 13.99
C ASN A 147 0.82 -21.34 13.91
N THR A 148 1.70 -20.37 13.63
CA THR A 148 3.15 -20.63 13.54
C THR A 148 3.77 -20.91 14.90
N ALA A 149 3.35 -20.21 15.96
CA ALA A 149 3.75 -20.53 17.32
C ALA A 149 3.26 -21.92 17.74
N GLN A 150 1.99 -22.25 17.47
CA GLN A 150 1.44 -23.57 17.78
C GLN A 150 2.18 -24.68 17.03
N ALA A 151 2.55 -24.44 15.77
CA ALA A 151 3.36 -25.39 15.00
C ALA A 151 4.72 -25.64 15.68
N LEU A 152 5.42 -24.58 16.13
CA LEU A 152 6.68 -24.72 16.85
C LEU A 152 6.50 -25.48 18.18
N VAL A 153 5.47 -25.13 18.96
CA VAL A 153 5.13 -25.84 20.20
C VAL A 153 4.92 -27.35 19.95
N ASN A 154 4.20 -27.70 18.89
CA ASN A 154 3.94 -29.09 18.52
C ASN A 154 5.23 -29.83 18.14
N ILE A 155 6.10 -29.19 17.36
CA ILE A 155 7.42 -29.74 16.98
C ILE A 155 8.26 -30.03 18.23
N LEU A 156 8.25 -29.13 19.19
CA LEU A 156 9.00 -29.23 20.44
C LEU A 156 8.33 -30.12 21.51
N GLY A 157 7.13 -30.65 21.23
CA GLY A 157 6.39 -31.44 22.20
C GLY A 157 6.02 -30.66 23.47
N GLY A 158 5.76 -29.36 23.34
CA GLY A 158 5.33 -28.49 24.45
C GLY A 158 6.43 -27.99 25.39
N LYS A 159 7.71 -28.22 25.09
CA LYS A 159 8.83 -27.78 25.94
C LYS A 159 10.07 -27.41 25.13
N GLY A 160 10.81 -26.40 25.57
CA GLY A 160 12.10 -26.04 24.98
C GLY A 160 12.45 -24.57 25.14
N ASN A 161 13.73 -24.26 25.00
CA ASN A 161 14.22 -22.89 24.89
C ASN A 161 14.05 -22.41 23.45
N ILE A 162 13.47 -21.23 23.26
CA ILE A 162 13.25 -20.66 21.93
C ILE A 162 13.81 -19.26 21.81
N PHE A 163 14.20 -18.88 20.59
CA PHE A 163 14.40 -17.49 20.22
C PHE A 163 13.14 -16.91 19.58
N LEU A 164 12.92 -15.62 19.81
CA LEU A 164 11.86 -14.83 19.19
C LEU A 164 12.49 -13.79 18.25
N SER A 165 12.52 -14.10 16.95
CA SER A 165 12.97 -13.20 15.89
C SER A 165 11.81 -12.32 15.43
N ARG A 166 11.93 -11.01 15.65
CA ARG A 166 10.89 -10.03 15.38
C ARG A 166 11.14 -9.22 14.13
N GLY A 167 10.08 -8.59 13.63
CA GLY A 167 10.10 -7.73 12.45
C GLY A 167 10.61 -6.33 12.74
N VAL A 168 9.96 -5.33 12.16
CA VAL A 168 10.29 -3.92 12.42
C VAL A 168 9.52 -3.40 13.64
N PRO A 169 10.21 -2.82 14.65
CA PRO A 169 9.56 -2.24 15.82
C PRO A 169 8.52 -1.17 15.46
N GLY A 170 7.34 -1.25 16.08
CA GLY A 170 6.27 -0.27 15.90
C GLY A 170 5.42 -0.46 14.63
N ASN A 171 5.72 -1.46 13.81
CA ASN A 171 4.88 -1.88 12.70
C ASN A 171 3.68 -2.71 13.20
N SER A 172 2.50 -2.52 12.62
CA SER A 172 1.27 -3.22 13.01
C SER A 172 1.35 -4.73 12.82
N VAL A 173 2.01 -5.19 11.76
CA VAL A 173 2.14 -6.62 11.42
C VAL A 173 3.05 -7.29 12.42
N ASP A 174 4.19 -6.66 12.74
CA ASP A 174 5.09 -7.18 13.77
C ASP A 174 4.39 -7.31 15.11
N LYS A 175 3.70 -6.24 15.54
CA LYS A 175 2.92 -6.28 16.77
C LYS A 175 1.89 -7.42 16.75
N ARG A 176 1.09 -7.53 15.69
CA ARG A 176 0.00 -8.52 15.64
C ARG A 176 0.52 -9.96 15.65
N HIS A 177 1.56 -10.26 14.89
CA HIS A 177 2.15 -11.59 14.83
C HIS A 177 2.80 -11.96 16.17
N THR A 178 3.58 -11.06 16.77
CA THR A 178 4.21 -11.33 18.07
C THR A 178 3.18 -11.50 19.17
N ASP A 179 2.17 -10.63 19.26
CA ASP A 179 1.12 -10.75 20.28
C ASP A 179 0.39 -12.10 20.16
N GLY A 180 0.14 -12.58 18.93
CA GLY A 180 -0.46 -13.88 18.68
C GLY A 180 0.44 -15.06 19.07
N ALA A 181 1.73 -14.99 18.75
CA ALA A 181 2.69 -16.01 19.13
C ALA A 181 2.88 -16.10 20.64
N MET A 182 3.03 -14.95 21.31
CA MET A 182 3.15 -14.86 22.76
C MET A 182 1.89 -15.33 23.48
N HIS A 183 0.71 -15.07 22.91
CA HIS A 183 -0.54 -15.63 23.42
C HIS A 183 -0.46 -17.17 23.46
N ILE A 184 -0.02 -17.82 22.37
CA ILE A 184 0.15 -19.28 22.34
C ILE A 184 1.23 -19.73 23.32
N PHE A 185 2.44 -19.17 23.27
CA PHE A 185 3.53 -19.59 24.16
C PHE A 185 3.17 -19.47 25.65
N SER A 186 2.35 -18.49 26.04
CA SER A 186 1.88 -18.33 27.43
C SER A 186 1.04 -19.51 27.94
N GLN A 187 0.44 -20.31 27.05
CA GLN A 187 -0.32 -21.51 27.40
C GLN A 187 0.57 -22.74 27.62
N TYR A 188 1.87 -22.65 27.29
CA TYR A 188 2.83 -23.75 27.37
C TYR A 188 4.01 -23.36 28.27
N PRO A 189 3.92 -23.56 29.61
CA PRO A 189 4.96 -23.14 30.54
C PRO A 189 6.31 -23.87 30.36
N GLY A 190 6.34 -24.96 29.58
CA GLY A 190 7.57 -25.64 29.18
C GLY A 190 8.34 -24.91 28.08
N ILE A 191 7.72 -23.98 27.35
CA ILE A 191 8.35 -23.15 26.33
C ILE A 191 8.91 -21.90 26.98
N LYS A 192 10.19 -21.61 26.74
CA LYS A 192 10.89 -20.48 27.33
C LYS A 192 11.52 -19.64 26.23
N VAL A 193 11.10 -18.38 26.11
CA VAL A 193 11.81 -17.41 25.27
C VAL A 193 13.10 -17.03 25.98
N VAL A 194 14.24 -17.50 25.47
CA VAL A 194 15.57 -17.23 26.06
C VAL A 194 16.29 -16.07 25.37
N ALA A 195 15.87 -15.70 24.16
CA ALA A 195 16.30 -14.47 23.49
C ALA A 195 15.15 -13.89 22.65
N GLU A 196 15.03 -12.56 22.63
CA GLU A 196 14.16 -11.80 21.73
C GLU A 196 15.01 -10.72 21.06
N TYR A 197 14.90 -10.61 19.74
CA TYR A 197 15.65 -9.62 18.95
C TYR A 197 14.85 -9.16 17.74
N TYR A 198 15.18 -7.95 17.25
CA TYR A 198 14.59 -7.40 16.04
C TYR A 198 15.49 -7.68 14.83
N SER A 199 14.97 -8.46 13.91
CA SER A 199 15.61 -8.84 12.66
C SER A 199 15.28 -7.89 11.50
N TYR A 200 14.33 -6.96 11.72
CA TYR A 200 13.92 -5.92 10.77
C TYR A 200 13.43 -6.46 9.40
N TRP A 201 13.07 -7.74 9.34
CA TRP A 201 12.79 -8.46 8.09
C TRP A 201 13.94 -8.39 7.06
N ASP A 202 15.18 -8.32 7.55
CA ASP A 202 16.42 -8.23 6.75
C ASP A 202 17.28 -9.47 7.00
N ASP A 203 17.58 -10.24 5.95
CA ASP A 203 18.30 -11.52 6.07
C ASP A 203 19.67 -11.35 6.76
N ARG A 204 20.40 -10.28 6.39
CA ARG A 204 21.72 -10.01 6.97
C ARG A 204 21.62 -9.69 8.46
N THR A 205 20.65 -8.87 8.86
CA THR A 205 20.43 -8.53 10.27
C THR A 205 19.95 -9.74 11.06
N THR A 206 19.06 -10.54 10.47
CA THR A 206 18.59 -11.82 11.03
C THR A 206 19.78 -12.73 11.33
N GLN A 207 20.65 -12.98 10.35
CA GLN A 207 21.83 -13.84 10.52
C GLN A 207 22.76 -13.31 11.63
N GLN A 208 22.96 -11.98 11.69
CA GLN A 208 23.81 -11.35 12.70
C GLN A 208 23.23 -11.51 14.11
N GLU A 209 21.94 -11.25 14.30
CA GLU A 209 21.29 -11.34 15.61
C GLU A 209 21.07 -12.80 16.06
N THR A 210 20.70 -13.70 15.14
CA THR A 210 20.62 -15.14 15.42
C THR A 210 21.98 -15.68 15.87
N ALA A 211 23.08 -15.31 15.20
CA ALA A 211 24.43 -15.75 15.60
C ALA A 211 24.84 -15.23 16.99
N LYS A 212 24.49 -13.99 17.33
CA LYS A 212 24.73 -13.43 18.67
C LYS A 212 23.91 -14.17 19.73
N ALA A 213 22.63 -14.44 19.45
CA ALA A 213 21.75 -15.16 20.34
C ALA A 213 22.24 -16.60 20.56
N LEU A 214 22.67 -17.30 19.50
CA LEU A 214 23.27 -18.64 19.57
C LEU A 214 24.53 -18.68 20.43
N ALA A 215 25.38 -17.65 20.36
CA ALA A 215 26.57 -17.56 21.19
C ALA A 215 26.24 -17.42 22.69
N ALA A 216 25.15 -16.72 23.02
CA ALA A 216 24.70 -16.54 24.40
C ALA A 216 23.87 -17.72 24.94
N HIS A 217 23.12 -18.38 24.06
CA HIS A 217 22.15 -19.43 24.37
C HIS A 217 22.31 -20.61 23.39
N PRO A 218 23.41 -21.38 23.49
CA PRO A 218 23.67 -22.52 22.61
C PRO A 218 22.72 -23.70 22.85
N ASP A 219 21.92 -23.64 23.93
CA ASP A 219 20.91 -24.61 24.34
C ASP A 219 19.51 -24.30 23.77
N VAL A 220 19.42 -23.52 22.70
CA VAL A 220 18.16 -23.24 21.99
C VAL A 220 17.65 -24.48 21.25
N ASP A 221 16.36 -24.75 21.40
CA ASP A 221 15.66 -25.88 20.76
C ASP A 221 14.88 -25.45 19.50
N GLY A 222 14.56 -24.16 19.37
CA GLY A 222 13.85 -23.64 18.19
C GLY A 222 13.88 -22.12 18.05
N ILE A 223 13.56 -21.62 16.87
CA ILE A 223 13.45 -20.20 16.57
C ILE A 223 12.06 -19.95 15.99
N TRP A 224 11.31 -19.04 16.60
CA TRP A 224 10.10 -18.49 16.00
C TRP A 224 10.44 -17.18 15.29
N ALA A 225 10.01 -17.03 14.04
CA ALA A 225 10.25 -15.85 13.21
C ALA A 225 8.97 -15.44 12.47
N GLN A 226 8.84 -14.16 12.13
CA GLN A 226 7.60 -13.59 11.56
C GLN A 226 7.40 -13.82 10.06
N ALA A 227 8.33 -14.53 9.42
CA ALA A 227 8.44 -14.76 7.97
C ALA A 227 8.69 -13.47 7.17
N GLY A 228 9.46 -13.60 6.09
CA GLY A 228 9.96 -12.48 5.28
C GLY A 228 11.48 -12.30 5.35
N GLU A 229 12.13 -13.07 6.22
CA GLU A 229 13.57 -13.07 6.44
C GLU A 229 14.13 -14.48 6.72
N TYR A 230 15.41 -14.66 6.41
CA TYR A 230 16.18 -15.88 6.67
C TYR A 230 17.52 -15.52 7.32
N GLY A 231 17.99 -16.30 8.30
CA GLY A 231 19.33 -16.08 8.88
C GLY A 231 19.60 -16.75 10.21
#